data_AF-A0A0F9DQM9-F1
#
_entry.id   AF-A0A0F9DQM9-F1
#
_cell.length_a   1.000
_cell.length_b   1.000
_cell.length_c   1.000
_cell.angle_alpha   90.00
_cell.angle_beta   90.00
_cell.angle_gamma   90.00
#
_symmetry.space_group_name_H-M   'P 1'
#
loop_
_entity.id
_entity.type
_entity.pdbx_description
1 polymer ?
#
loop_
_entity_poly.entity_id
_entity_poly.type
_entity_poly.pdbx_seq_one_letter_code
_entity_poly.pdbx_strand_id
1 'polypeptide(L)'
;MLVNLRGPSGAGKSFIGHKLLDTFPHEEIWVDGWNKTRPKLVAYELPGGLFVLGRYTAKGGGLDGFLTKRTRDQFYDLIEEYGCTKPFVFAEALIISSSKTRWQELAAKMAPDPLVFAFMDTPFDLCIKQVYIRNGGRQIKEEQVLTHHRFLKRLTVRLKSEGENVVTIDHTCGFDQVVELFRAAGWTG
;
A
#
# COMPACT_ATOMS: atom_id res chain seq x y z
N MET A 1 3.35 0.94 13.83
CA MET A 1 3.48 1.84 12.67
C MET A 1 2.85 1.23 11.41
N LEU A 2 2.10 2.02 10.65
CA LEU A 2 1.44 1.68 9.39
C LEU A 2 1.94 2.62 8.29
N VAL A 3 2.58 2.07 7.27
CA VAL A 3 2.99 2.81 6.07
C VAL A 3 1.90 2.64 5.02
N ASN A 4 1.20 3.72 4.71
CA ASN A 4 0.24 3.80 3.63
C ASN A 4 0.92 4.38 2.39
N LEU A 5 1.38 3.49 1.50
CA LEU A 5 2.05 3.86 0.26
C LEU A 5 1.04 4.21 -0.84
N ARG A 6 1.19 5.42 -1.39
CA ARG A 6 0.29 6.04 -2.37
C ARG A 6 1.05 6.45 -3.62
N GLY A 7 0.35 6.46 -4.73
CA GLY A 7 0.92 6.67 -6.06
C GLY A 7 -0.06 6.22 -7.13
N PRO A 8 -0.04 6.81 -8.32
CA PRO A 8 -0.90 6.39 -9.41
C PRO A 8 -0.54 5.00 -9.92
N SER A 9 -1.36 4.47 -10.84
CA SER A 9 -1.01 3.24 -11.58
C SER A 9 0.31 3.44 -12.32
N GLY A 10 1.24 2.49 -12.21
CA GLY A 10 2.57 2.60 -12.81
C GLY A 10 3.64 3.26 -11.92
N ALA A 11 3.28 3.77 -10.74
CA ALA A 11 4.22 4.43 -9.83
C ALA A 11 5.18 3.49 -9.07
N GLY A 12 5.08 2.16 -9.25
CA GLY A 12 5.99 1.20 -8.58
C GLY A 12 5.58 0.74 -7.17
N LYS A 13 4.35 1.04 -6.70
CA LYS A 13 3.86 0.60 -5.38
C LYS A 13 3.90 -0.92 -5.18
N SER A 14 3.23 -1.66 -6.07
CA SER A 14 3.20 -3.13 -6.02
C SER A 14 4.60 -3.72 -6.16
N PHE A 15 5.50 -3.06 -6.91
CA PHE A 15 6.90 -3.49 -7.01
C PHE A 15 7.61 -3.45 -5.66
N ILE A 16 7.40 -2.41 -4.85
CA ILE A 16 7.94 -2.35 -3.48
C ILE A 16 7.39 -3.50 -2.63
N GLY A 17 6.08 -3.77 -2.71
CA GLY A 17 5.46 -4.89 -2.00
C GLY A 17 6.05 -6.25 -2.41
N HIS A 18 6.19 -6.52 -3.72
CA HIS A 18 6.86 -7.73 -4.20
C HIS A 18 8.31 -7.80 -3.73
N LYS A 19 9.07 -6.70 -3.82
CA LYS A 19 10.47 -6.68 -3.43
C LYS A 19 10.65 -6.95 -1.93
N LEU A 20 9.70 -6.55 -1.06
CA LEU A 20 9.70 -6.97 0.34
C LEU A 20 9.59 -8.50 0.47
N LEU A 21 8.64 -9.12 -0.23
CA LEU A 21 8.43 -10.58 -0.19
C LEU A 21 9.61 -11.37 -0.80
N ASP A 22 10.23 -10.82 -1.86
CA ASP A 22 11.37 -11.45 -2.51
C ASP A 22 12.67 -11.32 -1.69
N THR A 23 12.78 -10.28 -0.86
CA THR A 23 13.99 -9.98 -0.09
C THR A 23 14.00 -10.67 1.28
N PHE A 24 12.83 -10.79 1.91
CA PHE A 24 12.72 -11.27 3.28
C PHE A 24 11.91 -12.57 3.35
N PRO A 25 12.30 -13.52 4.22
CA PRO A 25 11.51 -14.72 4.46
C PRO A 25 10.13 -14.30 4.98
N HIS A 26 9.09 -15.05 4.65
CA HIS A 26 7.73 -14.66 5.02
C HIS A 26 6.81 -15.85 5.19
N GLU A 27 5.76 -15.64 5.97
CA GLU A 27 4.64 -16.56 6.12
C GLU A 27 3.39 -15.97 5.47
N GLU A 28 2.61 -16.83 4.82
CA GLU A 28 1.34 -16.45 4.20
C GLU A 28 0.21 -16.45 5.21
N ILE A 29 -0.63 -15.41 5.19
CA ILE A 29 -1.79 -15.29 6.08
C ILE A 29 -3.06 -15.55 5.30
N TRP A 30 -3.74 -16.63 5.66
CA TRP A 30 -4.97 -17.10 5.02
C TRP A 30 -6.16 -16.88 5.96
N VAL A 31 -7.21 -16.24 5.46
CA VAL A 31 -8.42 -15.93 6.25
C VAL A 31 -9.64 -16.63 5.66
N ASP A 32 -10.35 -17.38 6.50
CA ASP A 32 -11.61 -18.03 6.17
C ASP A 32 -12.78 -17.04 6.07
N GLY A 33 -13.85 -17.43 5.38
CA GLY A 33 -15.09 -16.65 5.34
C GLY A 33 -15.10 -15.41 4.43
N TRP A 34 -13.96 -15.04 3.82
CA TRP A 34 -13.92 -13.97 2.79
C TRP A 34 -14.77 -14.30 1.56
N ASN A 35 -14.84 -15.59 1.24
CA ASN A 35 -15.85 -16.18 0.37
C ASN A 35 -16.38 -17.45 1.08
N LYS A 36 -17.58 -17.92 0.72
CA LYS A 36 -18.23 -19.06 1.39
C LYS A 36 -17.53 -20.41 1.16
N THR A 37 -16.47 -20.47 0.35
CA THR A 37 -16.02 -21.75 -0.23
C THR A 37 -14.54 -22.05 -0.02
N ARG A 38 -13.66 -21.06 0.19
CA ARG A 38 -12.21 -21.25 0.41
C ARG A 38 -11.58 -20.09 1.19
N PRO A 39 -10.60 -20.36 2.08
CA PRO A 39 -9.76 -19.33 2.66
C PRO A 39 -9.08 -18.48 1.59
N LYS A 40 -8.82 -17.21 1.92
CA LYS A 40 -8.20 -16.24 1.01
C LYS A 40 -6.89 -15.75 1.61
N LEU A 41 -5.82 -15.80 0.82
CA LEU A 41 -4.57 -15.12 1.14
C LEU A 41 -4.83 -13.62 1.22
N VAL A 42 -4.49 -13.01 2.35
CA VAL A 42 -4.81 -11.61 2.68
C VAL A 42 -3.59 -10.75 2.92
N ALA A 43 -2.51 -11.36 3.39
CA ALA A 43 -1.29 -10.67 3.81
C ALA A 43 -0.14 -11.67 3.93
N TYR A 44 1.03 -11.12 4.23
CA TYR A 44 2.24 -11.85 4.56
C TYR A 44 2.84 -11.29 5.85
N GLU A 45 3.40 -12.15 6.68
CA GLU A 45 4.17 -11.75 7.85
C GLU A 45 5.66 -12.00 7.60
N LEU A 46 6.45 -10.93 7.70
CA LEU A 46 7.90 -10.91 7.61
C LEU A 46 8.49 -10.93 9.04
N PRO A 47 9.82 -11.14 9.20
CA PRO A 47 10.43 -11.12 10.52
C PRO A 47 10.24 -9.76 11.19
N GLY A 48 10.51 -9.69 12.49
CA GLY A 48 10.28 -8.48 13.27
C GLY A 48 8.81 -8.01 13.31
N GLY A 49 7.86 -8.84 12.86
CA GLY A 49 6.42 -8.54 12.87
C GLY A 49 5.97 -7.55 11.80
N LEU A 50 6.66 -7.45 10.66
CA LEU A 50 6.21 -6.64 9.54
C LEU A 50 5.12 -7.35 8.74
N PHE A 51 3.94 -6.74 8.71
CA PHE A 51 2.78 -7.26 8.01
C PHE A 51 2.61 -6.59 6.65
N VAL A 52 2.79 -7.32 5.57
CA VAL A 52 2.63 -6.85 4.20
C VAL A 52 1.22 -7.19 3.72
N LEU A 53 0.33 -6.21 3.74
CA LEU A 53 -1.06 -6.41 3.37
C LEU A 53 -1.22 -6.48 1.85
N GLY A 54 -1.92 -7.51 1.37
CA GLY A 54 -2.09 -7.73 -0.05
C GLY A 54 -1.91 -9.20 -0.46
N ARG A 55 -2.42 -9.58 -1.64
CA ARG A 55 -2.17 -10.94 -2.18
C ARG A 55 -0.82 -11.06 -2.84
N TYR A 56 -0.36 -10.01 -3.52
CA TYR A 56 0.84 -10.01 -4.35
C TYR A 56 1.02 -11.26 -5.27
N THR A 57 -0.06 -11.93 -5.68
CA THR A 57 -0.01 -13.10 -6.57
C THR A 57 0.06 -12.73 -8.06
N ALA A 58 -0.02 -11.45 -8.40
CA ALA A 58 0.02 -10.94 -9.76
C ALA A 58 0.95 -9.73 -9.85
N LYS A 59 1.48 -9.44 -11.06
CA LYS A 59 2.46 -8.35 -11.32
C LYS A 59 2.02 -6.96 -10.87
N GLY A 60 0.72 -6.76 -10.68
CA GLY A 60 0.17 -5.60 -10.02
C GLY A 60 -0.78 -6.07 -8.93
N GLY A 61 -0.91 -5.27 -7.89
CA GLY A 61 -1.74 -5.60 -6.75
C GLY A 61 -1.01 -5.41 -5.44
N GLY A 62 -1.65 -5.94 -4.41
CA GLY A 62 -1.59 -5.51 -3.03
C GLY A 62 -3.04 -5.48 -2.58
N LEU A 63 -3.54 -4.33 -2.14
CA LEU A 63 -4.91 -4.24 -1.62
C LEU A 63 -5.97 -4.18 -2.72
N ASP A 64 -5.65 -3.61 -3.88
CA ASP A 64 -6.63 -3.47 -4.98
C ASP A 64 -7.13 -4.84 -5.50
N GLY A 65 -6.37 -5.92 -5.30
CA GLY A 65 -6.77 -7.29 -5.64
C GLY A 65 -7.95 -7.83 -4.81
N PHE A 66 -8.32 -7.15 -3.72
CA PHE A 66 -9.48 -7.49 -2.90
C PHE A 66 -10.67 -6.59 -3.14
N LEU A 67 -10.43 -5.35 -3.59
CA LEU A 67 -11.38 -4.25 -3.47
C LEU A 67 -12.41 -4.25 -4.58
N THR A 68 -13.59 -4.78 -4.25
CA THR A 68 -14.87 -4.44 -4.88
C THR A 68 -15.61 -3.42 -4.00
N LYS A 69 -16.67 -2.76 -4.52
CA LYS A 69 -17.51 -1.88 -3.69
C LYS A 69 -18.02 -2.58 -2.42
N ARG A 70 -18.27 -3.89 -2.48
CA ARG A 70 -18.83 -4.71 -1.38
C ARG A 70 -17.80 -5.13 -0.33
N THR A 71 -16.52 -5.18 -0.69
CA THR A 71 -15.45 -5.76 0.14
C THR A 71 -14.53 -4.70 0.74
N ARG A 72 -14.82 -3.41 0.51
CA ARG A 72 -14.03 -2.30 1.06
C ARG A 72 -14.09 -2.25 2.58
N ASP A 73 -15.25 -2.49 3.18
CA ASP A 73 -15.38 -2.46 4.64
C ASP A 73 -14.72 -3.70 5.27
N GLN A 74 -14.95 -4.87 4.68
CA GLN A 74 -14.25 -6.12 5.03
C GLN A 74 -12.72 -5.97 4.99
N PHE A 75 -12.21 -5.10 4.11
CA PHE A 75 -10.80 -4.80 4.05
C PHE A 75 -10.31 -4.01 5.27
N TYR A 76 -11.05 -3.00 5.72
CA TYR A 76 -10.70 -2.28 6.95
C TYR A 76 -10.81 -3.19 8.17
N ASP A 77 -11.85 -4.06 8.20
CA ASP A 77 -11.99 -5.08 9.24
C ASP A 77 -10.76 -6.00 9.29
N LEU A 78 -10.19 -6.35 8.14
CA LEU A 78 -8.98 -7.16 8.08
C LEU A 78 -7.74 -6.44 8.63
N ILE A 79 -7.55 -5.17 8.28
CA ILE A 79 -6.45 -4.39 8.89
C ILE A 79 -6.66 -4.32 10.39
N GLU A 80 -7.89 -4.11 10.83
CA GLU A 80 -8.20 -4.02 12.25
C GLU A 80 -7.92 -5.34 12.99
N GLU A 81 -8.38 -6.47 12.45
CA GLU A 81 -8.23 -7.79 13.07
C GLU A 81 -6.78 -8.28 13.06
N TYR A 82 -6.09 -8.15 11.93
CA TYR A 82 -4.77 -8.75 11.73
C TYR A 82 -3.63 -7.75 11.72
N GLY A 83 -3.85 -6.55 11.17
CA GLY A 83 -2.81 -5.52 11.05
C GLY A 83 -2.58 -4.76 12.35
N CYS A 84 -3.65 -4.40 13.08
CA CYS A 84 -3.52 -3.59 14.29
C CYS A 84 -2.87 -4.33 15.47
N THR A 85 -2.81 -5.67 15.41
CA THR A 85 -2.08 -6.49 16.40
C THR A 85 -0.57 -6.58 16.11
N LYS A 86 -0.12 -6.03 14.98
CA LYS A 86 1.28 -6.10 14.53
C LYS A 86 2.01 -4.78 14.76
N PRO A 87 3.32 -4.84 15.06
CA PRO A 87 4.11 -3.63 15.28
C PRO A 87 4.30 -2.81 14.01
N PHE A 88 4.38 -3.47 12.85
CA PHE A 88 4.62 -2.80 11.56
C PHE A 88 3.66 -3.32 10.50
N VAL A 89 3.10 -2.42 9.70
CA VAL A 89 2.20 -2.78 8.60
C VAL A 89 2.57 -1.98 7.35
N PHE A 90 2.71 -2.67 6.23
CA PHE A 90 2.82 -2.09 4.90
C PHE A 90 1.51 -2.25 4.14
N ALA A 91 0.97 -1.14 3.64
CA ALA A 91 -0.27 -1.12 2.90
C ALA A 91 -0.14 -0.24 1.65
N GLU A 92 -0.49 -0.79 0.49
CA GLU A 92 -0.58 -0.03 -0.76
C GLU A 92 -1.93 -0.23 -1.43
N ALA A 93 -2.56 0.84 -1.89
CA ALA A 93 -3.81 0.76 -2.64
C ALA A 93 -4.01 1.96 -3.56
N LEU A 94 -4.51 1.70 -4.76
CA LEU A 94 -5.01 2.71 -5.68
C LEU A 94 -6.42 3.17 -5.26
N ILE A 95 -7.32 2.24 -4.96
CA ILE A 95 -8.78 2.50 -4.84
C ILE A 95 -9.13 3.27 -3.55
N ILE A 96 -8.45 3.00 -2.44
CA ILE A 96 -8.71 3.65 -1.15
C ILE A 96 -7.72 4.79 -0.85
N SER A 97 -6.94 5.21 -1.84
CA SER A 97 -5.97 6.31 -1.72
C SER A 97 -6.61 7.67 -1.38
N SER A 98 -7.92 7.83 -1.56
CA SER A 98 -8.66 9.04 -1.21
C SER A 98 -9.15 9.06 0.24
N SER A 99 -9.14 7.93 0.94
CA SER A 99 -9.59 7.84 2.33
C SER A 99 -8.49 8.40 3.24
N LYS A 100 -8.84 9.33 4.13
CA LYS A 100 -7.96 9.81 5.20
C LYS A 100 -8.45 9.24 6.53
N THR A 101 -9.69 9.55 6.91
CA THR A 101 -10.28 9.25 8.21
C THR A 101 -10.17 7.78 8.61
N ARG A 102 -10.50 6.84 7.70
CA ARG A 102 -10.42 5.40 8.02
C ARG A 102 -8.99 4.94 8.33
N TRP A 103 -7.99 5.51 7.66
CA TRP A 103 -6.60 5.18 7.95
C TRP A 103 -6.17 5.72 9.30
N GLN A 104 -6.64 6.91 9.69
CA GLN A 104 -6.40 7.46 11.02
C GLN A 104 -7.08 6.65 12.11
N GLU A 105 -8.32 6.20 11.89
CA GLU A 105 -9.05 5.32 12.82
C GLU A 105 -8.31 4.01 13.06
N LEU A 106 -7.80 3.37 12.00
CA LEU A 106 -6.97 2.16 12.12
C LEU A 106 -5.67 2.44 12.83
N ALA A 107 -5.02 3.53 12.45
CA ALA A 107 -3.76 3.96 13.01
C ALA A 107 -3.88 4.23 14.52
N ALA A 108 -4.93 4.92 14.98
CA ALA A 108 -5.13 5.19 16.40
C ALA A 108 -5.15 3.92 17.27
N LYS A 109 -5.41 2.74 16.69
CA LYS A 109 -5.38 1.44 17.35
C LYS A 109 -3.96 0.83 17.44
N MET A 110 -2.96 1.43 16.80
CA MET A 110 -1.58 0.94 16.64
C MET A 110 -0.54 1.83 17.37
N ALA A 111 -0.54 1.88 18.70
CA ALA A 111 0.39 2.74 19.47
C ALA A 111 1.90 2.44 19.19
N PRO A 112 2.85 3.37 19.43
CA PRO A 112 2.69 4.78 19.83
C PRO A 112 2.85 5.83 18.69
N ASP A 113 3.17 5.45 17.45
CA ASP A 113 3.10 6.36 16.30
C ASP A 113 2.64 5.62 15.04
N PRO A 114 1.38 5.79 14.64
CA PRO A 114 0.79 4.73 13.87
C PRO A 114 0.77 4.93 12.38
N LEU A 115 0.89 6.13 11.80
CA LEU A 115 0.61 6.31 10.37
C LEU A 115 1.59 7.21 9.65
N VAL A 116 2.15 6.67 8.57
CA VAL A 116 2.93 7.41 7.58
C VAL A 116 2.17 7.40 6.26
N PHE A 117 1.78 8.56 5.76
CA PHE A 117 1.29 8.70 4.38
C PHE A 117 2.48 8.88 3.44
N ALA A 118 2.91 7.80 2.80
CA ALA A 118 4.02 7.80 1.87
C ALA A 118 3.53 8.01 0.44
N PHE A 119 4.08 8.99 -0.28
CA PHE A 119 3.68 9.30 -1.66
C PHE A 119 4.85 9.12 -2.63
N MET A 120 4.69 8.22 -3.59
CA MET A 120 5.63 8.06 -4.71
C MET A 120 5.67 9.34 -5.56
N ASP A 121 6.86 9.84 -5.85
CA ASP A 121 7.10 11.04 -6.66
C ASP A 121 7.16 10.78 -8.18
N THR A 122 6.84 9.55 -8.61
CA THR A 122 7.02 9.09 -9.98
C THR A 122 6.40 10.06 -10.99
N PRO A 123 7.18 10.52 -12.00
CA PRO A 123 6.66 11.34 -13.08
C PRO A 123 5.50 10.67 -13.83
N PHE A 124 4.54 11.47 -14.30
CA PHE A 124 3.35 10.97 -14.99
C PHE A 124 3.71 10.14 -16.24
N ASP A 125 4.62 10.65 -17.07
CA ASP A 125 5.02 9.96 -18.31
C ASP A 125 5.65 8.59 -18.03
N LEU A 126 6.43 8.50 -16.94
CA LEU A 126 6.99 7.22 -16.50
C LEU A 126 5.88 6.28 -16.00
N CYS A 127 4.90 6.78 -15.26
CA CYS A 127 3.75 5.98 -14.85
C CYS A 127 3.02 5.38 -16.07
N ILE A 128 2.74 6.18 -17.09
CA ILE A 128 2.11 5.72 -18.33
C ILE A 128 2.95 4.64 -19.01
N LYS A 129 4.25 4.90 -19.21
CA LYS A 129 5.19 3.93 -19.80
C LYS A 129 5.17 2.59 -19.05
N GLN A 130 5.21 2.61 -17.72
CA GLN A 130 5.19 1.41 -16.89
C GLN A 130 3.86 0.64 -17.01
N VAL A 131 2.74 1.35 -17.09
CA VAL A 131 1.43 0.69 -17.28
C VAL A 131 1.35 0.00 -18.65
N TYR A 132 1.82 0.65 -19.72
CA TYR A 132 1.88 0.05 -21.04
C TYR A 132 2.76 -1.21 -21.06
N ILE A 133 3.95 -1.15 -20.45
CA ILE A 133 4.84 -2.32 -20.33
C ILE A 133 4.12 -3.47 -19.61
N ARG A 134 3.50 -3.19 -18.46
CA ARG A 134 2.78 -4.20 -17.68
C ARG A 134 1.60 -4.83 -18.44
N ASN A 135 0.89 -4.04 -19.23
CA ASN A 135 -0.29 -4.48 -19.98
C ASN A 135 0.04 -5.06 -21.37
N GLY A 136 1.33 -5.26 -21.70
CA GLY A 136 1.75 -5.80 -23.00
C GLY A 136 1.44 -4.87 -24.17
N GLY A 137 1.52 -3.55 -23.95
CA GLY A 137 1.27 -2.53 -24.98
C GLY A 137 -0.21 -2.25 -25.27
N ARG A 138 -1.15 -2.91 -24.58
CA ARG A 138 -2.58 -2.64 -24.76
C ARG A 138 -2.93 -1.20 -24.35
N GLN A 139 -3.80 -0.56 -25.14
CA GLN A 139 -4.28 0.79 -24.88
C GLN A 139 -4.91 0.93 -23.50
N ILE A 140 -4.58 2.03 -22.82
CA ILE A 140 -5.13 2.38 -21.51
C ILE A 140 -5.85 3.71 -21.55
N LYS A 141 -6.65 3.99 -20.53
CA LYS A 141 -7.27 5.29 -20.32
C LYS A 141 -6.28 6.22 -19.60
N GLU A 142 -5.35 6.80 -20.33
CA GLU A 142 -4.27 7.64 -19.77
C GLU A 142 -4.82 8.80 -18.92
N GLU A 143 -5.95 9.39 -19.32
CA GLU A 143 -6.62 10.45 -18.56
C GLU A 143 -6.98 10.03 -17.14
N GLN A 144 -7.32 8.75 -16.91
CA GLN A 144 -7.59 8.25 -15.56
C GLN A 144 -6.32 8.23 -14.69
N VAL A 145 -5.18 7.90 -15.29
CA VAL A 145 -3.87 7.94 -14.62
C VAL A 145 -3.50 9.40 -14.33
N LEU A 146 -3.71 10.31 -15.27
CA LEU A 146 -3.43 11.74 -15.12
C LEU A 146 -4.27 12.38 -14.02
N THR A 147 -5.58 12.10 -14.04
CA THR A 147 -6.53 12.57 -13.03
C THR A 147 -6.11 12.10 -11.64
N HIS A 148 -5.70 10.84 -11.49
CA HIS A 148 -5.25 10.30 -10.20
C HIS A 148 -3.90 10.87 -9.77
N HIS A 149 -2.95 11.05 -10.69
CA HIS A 149 -1.65 11.70 -10.43
C HIS A 149 -1.83 13.12 -9.87
N ARG A 150 -2.66 13.93 -10.56
CA ARG A 150 -3.01 15.30 -10.12
C ARG A 150 -3.74 15.30 -8.77
N PHE A 151 -4.65 14.35 -8.56
CA PHE A 151 -5.34 14.19 -7.29
C PHE A 151 -4.38 13.93 -6.14
N LEU A 152 -3.43 13.01 -6.31
CA LEU A 152 -2.45 12.66 -5.27
C LEU A 152 -1.52 13.83 -4.93
N LYS A 153 -1.12 14.64 -5.92
CA LYS A 153 -0.37 15.87 -5.67
C LYS A 153 -1.13 16.84 -4.77
N ARG A 154 -2.41 17.10 -5.07
CA ARG A 154 -3.28 17.96 -4.23
C ARG A 154 -3.49 17.36 -2.84
N LEU A 155 -3.69 16.06 -2.77
CA LEU A 155 -3.87 15.35 -1.50
C LEU A 155 -2.62 15.43 -0.62
N THR A 156 -1.43 15.32 -1.19
CA THR A 156 -0.15 15.45 -0.46
C THR A 156 -0.05 16.83 0.20
N VAL A 157 -0.34 17.90 -0.55
CA VAL A 157 -0.34 19.28 -0.02
C VAL A 157 -1.36 19.42 1.10
N ARG A 158 -2.59 18.90 0.90
CA ARG A 158 -3.66 18.96 1.90
C ARG A 158 -3.28 18.25 3.19
N LEU A 159 -2.81 17.00 3.13
CA LEU A 159 -2.43 16.23 4.32
C LEU A 159 -1.27 16.91 5.08
N LYS A 160 -0.28 17.46 4.36
CA LYS A 160 0.79 18.26 4.99
C LYS A 160 0.24 19.49 5.71
N SER A 161 -0.69 20.23 5.10
CA SER A 161 -1.31 21.40 5.74
C SER A 161 -2.18 21.04 6.95
N GLU A 162 -2.68 19.80 7.01
CA GLU A 162 -3.45 19.26 8.13
C GLU A 162 -2.55 18.70 9.25
N GLY A 163 -1.22 18.77 9.11
CA GLY A 163 -0.25 18.31 10.12
C GLY A 163 -0.03 16.79 10.12
N GLU A 164 -0.49 16.07 9.09
CA GLU A 164 -0.29 14.63 9.00
C GLU A 164 1.19 14.29 8.73
N ASN A 165 1.63 13.12 9.18
CA ASN A 165 2.95 12.59 8.84
C ASN A 165 2.98 12.13 7.38
N VAL A 166 3.55 12.96 6.51
CA VAL A 166 3.60 12.76 5.07
C VAL A 166 5.05 12.72 4.59
N VAL A 167 5.43 11.63 3.95
CA VAL A 167 6.75 11.46 3.35
C VAL A 167 6.64 11.33 1.82
N THR A 168 7.63 11.86 1.12
CA THR A 168 7.76 11.68 -0.32
C THR A 168 8.77 10.56 -0.55
N ILE A 169 8.39 9.59 -1.38
CA ILE A 169 9.22 8.44 -1.76
C ILE A 169 9.73 8.66 -3.17
N ASP A 170 11.05 8.71 -3.30
CA ASP A 170 11.75 8.78 -4.58
C ASP A 170 11.58 7.45 -5.31
N HIS A 171 10.96 7.52 -6.49
CA HIS A 171 10.67 6.34 -7.31
C HIS A 171 11.91 5.59 -7.79
N THR A 172 13.10 6.18 -7.73
CA THR A 172 14.37 5.54 -8.12
C THR A 172 14.96 4.66 -7.03
N CYS A 173 14.64 4.92 -5.75
CA CYS A 173 15.14 4.18 -4.60
C CYS A 173 14.04 3.83 -3.58
N GLY A 174 12.78 3.80 -4.02
CA GLY A 174 11.62 3.77 -3.13
C GLY A 174 11.52 2.53 -2.24
N PHE A 175 12.07 1.39 -2.66
CA PHE A 175 12.17 0.21 -1.79
C PHE A 175 13.04 0.48 -0.58
N ASP A 176 14.24 1.02 -0.79
CA ASP A 176 15.19 1.26 0.30
C ASP A 176 14.64 2.31 1.27
N GLN A 177 13.98 3.35 0.74
CA GLN A 177 13.32 4.35 1.58
C GLN A 177 12.15 3.79 2.40
N VAL A 178 11.33 2.89 1.83
CA VAL A 178 10.24 2.25 2.58
C VAL A 178 10.79 1.34 3.68
N VAL A 179 11.84 0.57 3.40
CA VAL A 179 12.55 -0.24 4.41
C VAL A 179 13.10 0.65 5.52
N GLU A 180 13.69 1.80 5.17
CA GLU A 180 14.25 2.72 6.14
C GLU A 180 13.18 3.33 7.06
N LEU A 181 11.97 3.61 6.57
CA LEU A 181 10.85 4.04 7.43
C LEU A 181 10.57 3.01 8.53
N PHE A 182 10.55 1.71 8.18
CA PHE A 182 10.33 0.65 9.15
C PHE A 182 11.50 0.50 10.12
N ARG A 183 12.74 0.55 9.63
CA ARG A 183 13.95 0.46 10.47
C ARG A 183 14.07 1.62 11.45
N ALA A 184 13.78 2.84 11.01
CA ALA A 184 13.75 4.01 11.87
C ALA A 184 12.71 3.88 12.99
N ALA A 185 11.65 3.09 12.77
CA ALA A 185 10.65 2.75 13.77
C ALA A 185 10.98 1.49 14.58
N GLY A 186 12.17 0.90 14.41
CA GLY A 186 12.65 -0.25 15.18
C GLY A 186 12.41 -1.62 14.56
N TRP A 187 12.01 -1.72 13.29
CA TRP A 187 11.92 -3.01 12.60
C TRP A 187 13.32 -3.57 12.29
N THR A 188 13.54 -4.85 12.61
CA THR A 188 14.90 -5.44 12.60
C THR A 188 15.15 -6.48 11.51
N GLY A 189 14.19 -6.77 10.61
CA GLY A 189 14.46 -7.69 9.50
C GLY A 189 13.23 -8.26 8.86
#